data_AF-A0A423SKU7-F1
#
_entry.id   AF-A0A423SKU7-F1
#
_cell.length_a   1.000
_cell.length_b   1.000
_cell.length_c   1.000
_cell.angle_alpha   90.00
_cell.angle_beta   90.00
_cell.angle_gamma   90.00
#
_symmetry.space_group_name_H-M   'P 1'
#
loop_
_entity.id
_entity.type
_entity.pdbx_description
1 polymer ?
#
loop_
_entity_poly.entity_id
_entity_poly.type
_entity_poly.pdbx_seq_one_letter_code
_entity_poly.pdbx_strand_id
1 'polypeptide(L)'
;MDVPDPPGRPLILGFTARSVNLSWTPSQDTHNSPISHYIIHIREGEDGHWDVDNGHATTNNSTQFTVDGLSPFTVYSFRVVAVNALGMSSPSKESYYMVTLRELPEGKPIFTAAHNASSTSLQLHWKPPSRSTIHGEFLGYKITLKPRDVPDARQDQIVRVTIKDPTGLPPPRPF
;
A
#
# COMPACT_ATOMS: atom_id res chain seq x y z
N MET A 1 -9.80 -38.80 -9.11
CA MET A 1 -9.82 -37.75 -8.07
C MET A 1 -8.46 -37.10 -8.15
N ASP A 2 -8.41 -35.83 -8.50
CA ASP A 2 -7.17 -35.05 -8.58
C ASP A 2 -7.38 -33.65 -7.96
N VAL A 3 -6.30 -32.88 -7.82
CA VAL A 3 -6.38 -31.45 -7.52
C VAL A 3 -7.14 -30.71 -8.64
N PRO A 4 -7.87 -29.63 -8.33
CA PRO A 4 -8.69 -28.95 -9.33
C PRO A 4 -7.82 -28.18 -10.33
N ASP A 5 -8.40 -27.83 -11.47
CA ASP A 5 -7.78 -26.91 -12.42
C ASP A 5 -7.64 -25.50 -11.80
N PRO A 6 -6.76 -24.64 -12.33
CA PRO A 6 -6.66 -23.25 -11.89
C PRO A 6 -8.00 -22.50 -12.01
N PRO A 7 -8.32 -21.63 -11.05
CA PRO A 7 -9.41 -20.68 -11.20
C PRO A 7 -9.21 -19.73 -12.37
N GLY A 8 -10.27 -18.97 -12.70
CA GLY A 8 -10.17 -17.84 -13.61
C GLY A 8 -9.24 -16.73 -13.09
N ARG A 9 -8.84 -15.84 -13.99
CA ARG A 9 -8.12 -14.61 -13.62
C ARG A 9 -8.98 -13.79 -12.64
N PRO A 10 -8.46 -13.36 -11.49
CA PRO A 10 -9.19 -12.48 -10.59
C PRO A 10 -9.40 -11.10 -11.22
N LEU A 11 -10.62 -10.59 -11.07
CA LEU A 11 -11.08 -9.27 -11.46
C LEU A 11 -11.16 -8.37 -10.23
N ILE A 12 -10.74 -7.12 -10.40
CA ILE A 12 -10.82 -6.09 -9.37
C ILE A 12 -12.17 -5.39 -9.51
N LEU A 13 -13.03 -5.51 -8.49
CA LEU A 13 -14.35 -4.90 -8.49
C LEU A 13 -14.36 -3.48 -7.89
N GLY A 14 -13.44 -3.21 -6.96
CA GLY A 14 -13.31 -1.94 -6.28
C GLY A 14 -12.21 -1.99 -5.24
N PHE A 15 -11.70 -0.84 -4.80
CA PHE A 15 -10.58 -0.77 -3.87
C PHE A 15 -10.53 0.54 -3.09
N THR A 16 -9.81 0.52 -1.99
CA THR A 16 -9.56 1.66 -1.10
C THR A 16 -8.04 1.91 -1.02
N ALA A 17 -7.61 2.72 -0.04
CA ALA A 17 -6.19 2.87 0.28
C ALA A 17 -5.58 1.59 0.90
N ARG A 18 -6.40 0.71 1.49
CA ARG A 18 -5.93 -0.44 2.29
C ARG A 18 -6.62 -1.75 1.98
N SER A 19 -7.48 -1.78 0.97
CA SER A 19 -8.21 -3.00 0.61
C SER A 19 -8.59 -3.05 -0.87
N VAL A 20 -8.79 -4.28 -1.37
CA VAL A 20 -9.33 -4.55 -2.70
C VAL A 20 -10.41 -5.62 -2.61
N ASN A 21 -11.49 -5.47 -3.39
CA ASN A 21 -12.50 -6.50 -3.59
C ASN A 21 -12.22 -7.24 -4.91
N LEU A 22 -12.05 -8.55 -4.82
CA LEU A 22 -11.73 -9.44 -5.92
C LEU A 22 -12.90 -10.38 -6.22
N SER A 23 -13.05 -10.73 -7.49
CA SER A 23 -13.94 -11.82 -7.93
C SER A 23 -13.29 -12.63 -9.04
N TRP A 24 -13.56 -13.93 -9.10
CA TRP A 24 -13.05 -14.82 -10.15
C TRP A 24 -14.10 -15.86 -10.56
N THR A 25 -13.85 -16.57 -11.65
CA THR A 25 -14.63 -17.74 -12.02
C THR A 25 -14.06 -19.00 -11.36
N PRO A 26 -14.89 -19.94 -10.89
CA PRO A 26 -14.43 -21.19 -10.31
C PRO A 26 -13.66 -22.04 -11.33
N SER A 27 -12.93 -23.04 -10.85
CA SER A 27 -12.24 -24.04 -11.69
C SER A 27 -13.24 -24.75 -12.61
N GLN A 28 -12.88 -24.94 -13.88
CA GLN A 28 -13.74 -25.62 -14.86
C GLN A 28 -13.87 -27.12 -14.56
N ASP A 29 -12.77 -27.76 -14.17
CA ASP A 29 -12.76 -29.15 -13.73
C ASP A 29 -12.32 -29.26 -12.27
N THR A 30 -13.12 -29.99 -11.49
CA THR A 30 -12.89 -30.28 -10.07
C THR A 30 -12.50 -31.74 -9.84
N HIS A 31 -12.39 -32.53 -10.91
CA HIS A 31 -11.93 -33.92 -10.91
C HIS A 31 -12.66 -34.80 -9.87
N ASN A 32 -13.98 -34.60 -9.77
CA ASN A 32 -14.92 -35.26 -8.85
C ASN A 32 -14.66 -34.97 -7.35
N SER A 33 -13.93 -33.91 -7.00
CA SER A 33 -13.72 -33.44 -5.63
C SER A 33 -14.04 -31.95 -5.50
N PRO A 34 -15.12 -31.56 -4.78
CA PRO A 34 -15.59 -30.19 -4.76
C PRO A 34 -14.56 -29.24 -4.12
N ILE A 35 -14.52 -28.00 -4.62
CA ILE A 35 -13.70 -26.93 -4.03
C ILE A 35 -14.15 -26.69 -2.59
N SER A 36 -13.21 -26.73 -1.66
CA SER A 36 -13.41 -26.40 -0.26
C SER A 36 -13.29 -24.89 -0.03
N HIS A 37 -12.22 -24.28 -0.55
CA HIS A 37 -11.96 -22.85 -0.47
C HIS A 37 -10.94 -22.40 -1.52
N TYR A 38 -10.66 -21.11 -1.56
CA TYR A 38 -9.63 -20.51 -2.38
C TYR A 38 -8.61 -19.78 -1.51
N ILE A 39 -7.36 -19.77 -1.96
CA ILE A 39 -6.26 -19.01 -1.38
C ILE A 39 -5.89 -17.88 -2.35
N ILE A 40 -5.72 -16.67 -1.83
CA ILE A 40 -5.34 -15.48 -2.58
C ILE A 40 -3.87 -15.19 -2.28
N HIS A 41 -3.04 -15.24 -3.32
CA HIS A 41 -1.67 -14.75 -3.22
C HIS A 41 -1.61 -13.29 -3.66
N ILE A 42 -0.82 -12.50 -2.95
CA ILE A 42 -0.67 -11.06 -3.17
C ILE A 42 0.76 -10.80 -3.61
N ARG A 43 0.97 -9.90 -4.56
CA ARG A 43 2.30 -9.39 -4.91
C ARG A 43 2.30 -7.88 -4.87
N GLU A 44 3.24 -7.32 -4.11
CA GLU A 44 3.51 -5.89 -4.03
C GLU A 44 4.58 -5.47 -5.06
N GLY A 45 4.24 -4.57 -5.98
CA GLY A 45 5.09 -4.19 -7.12
C GLY A 45 5.03 -5.17 -8.29
N GLU A 46 5.56 -4.78 -9.46
CA GLU A 46 5.60 -5.65 -10.65
C GLU A 46 6.65 -6.76 -10.49
N ASP A 47 7.81 -6.42 -9.93
CA ASP A 47 8.93 -7.34 -9.66
C ASP A 47 8.89 -7.96 -8.25
N GLY A 48 7.79 -7.79 -7.52
CA GLY A 48 7.63 -8.30 -6.16
C GLY A 48 7.60 -9.82 -6.06
N HIS A 49 7.74 -10.33 -4.84
CA HIS A 49 7.48 -11.73 -4.54
C HIS A 49 5.99 -11.95 -4.25
N TRP A 50 5.49 -13.14 -4.60
CA TRP A 50 4.17 -13.58 -4.18
C TRP A 50 4.22 -13.92 -2.70
N ASP A 51 3.47 -13.17 -1.93
CA ASP A 51 3.11 -13.50 -0.57
C ASP A 51 2.05 -14.61 -0.57
N VAL A 52 2.49 -15.79 -0.14
CA VAL A 52 1.69 -17.01 -0.07
C VAL A 52 1.34 -17.40 1.37
N ASP A 53 1.99 -16.77 2.36
CA ASP A 53 1.95 -17.18 3.75
C ASP A 53 0.92 -16.40 4.58
N ASN A 54 0.51 -15.21 4.11
CA ASN A 54 -0.39 -14.32 4.86
C ASN A 54 -1.87 -14.79 4.95
N GLY A 55 -2.18 -16.04 4.59
CA GLY A 55 -3.42 -16.71 5.01
C GLY A 55 -4.72 -16.13 4.44
N HIS A 56 -4.65 -15.37 3.34
CA HIS A 56 -5.84 -14.85 2.67
C HIS A 56 -6.60 -15.99 2.00
N ALA A 57 -7.63 -16.50 2.69
CA ALA A 57 -8.44 -17.62 2.23
C ALA A 57 -9.93 -17.29 2.32
N THR A 58 -10.70 -17.75 1.35
CA THR A 58 -12.15 -17.58 1.35
C THR A 58 -12.81 -18.44 2.42
N THR A 59 -13.92 -17.95 2.96
CA THR A 59 -14.85 -18.83 3.69
C THR A 59 -15.58 -19.69 2.68
N ASN A 60 -15.35 -21.01 2.72
CA ASN A 60 -15.89 -21.98 1.78
C ASN A 60 -15.50 -21.67 0.32
N ASN A 61 -16.27 -22.20 -0.64
CA ASN A 61 -16.06 -22.05 -2.08
C ASN A 61 -16.54 -20.70 -2.66
N SER A 62 -16.61 -19.63 -1.85
CA SER A 62 -16.92 -18.28 -2.35
C SER A 62 -15.92 -17.86 -3.42
N THR A 63 -16.40 -17.28 -4.51
CA THR A 63 -15.56 -16.77 -5.61
C THR A 63 -15.38 -15.25 -5.56
N GLN A 64 -15.57 -14.69 -4.37
CA GLN A 64 -15.34 -13.28 -4.04
C GLN A 64 -14.60 -13.17 -2.71
N PHE A 65 -13.67 -12.22 -2.62
CA PHE A 65 -12.89 -11.98 -1.41
C PHE A 65 -12.41 -10.53 -1.34
N THR A 66 -12.46 -9.96 -0.14
CA THR A 66 -11.85 -8.65 0.13
C THR A 66 -10.49 -8.89 0.77
N VAL A 67 -9.43 -8.50 0.06
CA VAL A 67 -8.09 -8.41 0.64
C VAL A 67 -7.97 -7.08 1.37
N ASP A 68 -7.55 -7.09 2.62
CA ASP A 68 -7.30 -5.92 3.45
C ASP A 68 -5.82 -5.85 3.87
N GLY A 69 -5.47 -4.85 4.69
CA GLY A 69 -4.10 -4.67 5.18
C GLY A 69 -3.09 -4.18 4.13
N LEU A 70 -3.56 -3.73 2.96
CA LEU A 70 -2.69 -3.23 1.90
C LEU A 70 -2.05 -1.88 2.27
N SER A 71 -0.87 -1.60 1.70
CA SER A 71 -0.22 -0.30 1.84
C SER A 71 -0.86 0.74 0.91
N PRO A 72 -1.11 1.98 1.38
CA PRO A 72 -1.60 3.06 0.52
C PRO A 72 -0.61 3.48 -0.54
N PHE A 73 -1.13 3.85 -1.72
CA PHE A 73 -0.35 4.30 -2.87
C PHE A 73 0.72 3.28 -3.31
N THR A 74 0.36 2.00 -3.30
CA THR A 74 1.24 0.89 -3.62
C THR A 74 0.65 0.04 -4.75
N VAL A 75 1.52 -0.43 -5.65
CA VAL A 75 1.12 -1.32 -6.75
C VAL A 75 0.91 -2.73 -6.23
N TYR A 76 -0.20 -3.36 -6.62
CA TYR A 76 -0.48 -4.75 -6.31
C TYR A 76 -0.96 -5.54 -7.53
N SER A 77 -0.71 -6.85 -7.48
CA SER A 77 -1.35 -7.86 -8.33
C SER A 77 -1.74 -9.09 -7.49
N PHE A 78 -2.73 -9.83 -7.97
CA PHE A 78 -3.34 -10.92 -7.21
C PHE A 78 -3.46 -12.17 -8.08
N ARG A 79 -3.32 -13.36 -7.50
CA ARG A 79 -3.66 -14.63 -8.15
C ARG A 79 -4.36 -15.55 -7.16
N VAL A 80 -5.14 -16.48 -7.67
CA VAL A 80 -6.01 -17.33 -6.85
C VAL A 80 -5.65 -18.79 -7.06
N VAL A 81 -5.66 -19.57 -5.97
CA VAL A 81 -5.46 -21.02 -5.96
C VAL A 81 -6.72 -21.68 -5.46
N ALA A 82 -7.21 -22.70 -6.15
CA ALA A 82 -8.33 -23.53 -5.70
C ALA A 82 -7.83 -24.64 -4.78
N VAL A 83 -8.59 -24.95 -3.74
CA VAL A 83 -8.28 -26.03 -2.80
C VAL A 83 -9.44 -26.99 -2.74
N ASN A 84 -9.18 -28.30 -2.84
CA ASN A 84 -10.13 -29.36 -2.56
C ASN A 84 -9.54 -30.33 -1.52
N ALA A 85 -10.24 -31.45 -1.25
CA ALA A 85 -9.79 -32.45 -0.29
C ALA A 85 -8.45 -33.15 -0.67
N LEU A 86 -8.01 -33.04 -1.92
CA LEU A 86 -6.78 -33.65 -2.41
C LEU A 86 -5.60 -32.68 -2.42
N GLY A 87 -5.85 -31.37 -2.43
CA GLY A 87 -4.80 -30.38 -2.34
C GLY A 87 -5.11 -29.09 -3.10
N MET A 88 -4.04 -28.39 -3.45
CA MET A 88 -4.05 -27.07 -4.07
C MET A 88 -3.83 -27.18 -5.59
N SER A 89 -4.59 -26.42 -6.37
CA SER A 89 -4.35 -26.27 -7.81
C SER A 89 -3.05 -25.53 -8.08
N SER A 90 -2.64 -25.48 -9.36
CA SER A 90 -1.73 -24.41 -9.77
C SER A 90 -2.44 -23.03 -9.69
N PRO A 91 -1.69 -21.93 -9.50
CA PRO A 91 -2.29 -20.59 -9.42
C PRO A 91 -2.93 -20.15 -10.74
N SER A 92 -3.98 -19.33 -10.64
CA SER A 92 -4.55 -18.66 -11.80
C SER A 92 -3.57 -17.66 -12.44
N LYS A 93 -3.94 -17.14 -13.60
CA LYS A 93 -3.28 -15.95 -14.15
C LYS A 93 -3.44 -14.79 -13.18
N GLU A 94 -2.40 -13.99 -13.03
CA GLU A 94 -2.42 -12.77 -12.21
C GLU A 94 -3.52 -11.79 -12.67
N SER A 95 -4.06 -10.99 -11.75
CA SER A 95 -4.91 -9.84 -12.09
C SER A 95 -4.13 -8.84 -12.94
N TYR A 96 -4.83 -7.87 -13.52
CA TYR A 96 -4.14 -6.65 -13.93
C TYR A 96 -3.56 -5.92 -12.71
N TYR A 97 -2.48 -5.18 -12.93
CA TYR A 97 -1.92 -4.32 -11.89
C TYR A 97 -2.92 -3.23 -11.49
N MET A 98 -2.85 -2.84 -10.23
CA MET A 98 -3.62 -1.74 -9.67
C MET A 98 -2.78 -0.98 -8.65
N VAL A 99 -3.18 0.25 -8.36
CA VAL A 99 -2.56 1.08 -7.32
C VAL A 99 -3.63 1.41 -6.28
N THR A 100 -3.36 1.12 -5.02
CA THR A 100 -4.25 1.51 -3.92
C THR A 100 -4.37 3.03 -3.84
N LEU A 101 -5.49 3.50 -3.28
CA LEU A 101 -5.69 4.94 -3.11
C LEU A 101 -4.65 5.54 -2.15
N ARG A 102 -4.40 6.84 -2.31
CA ARG A 102 -3.60 7.61 -1.36
C ARG A 102 -4.32 7.79 -0.03
N GLU A 103 -3.55 7.93 1.04
CA GLU A 103 -4.02 8.31 2.37
C GLU A 103 -3.17 9.49 2.88
N LEU A 104 -3.58 10.10 4.00
CA LEU A 104 -2.74 11.11 4.64
C LEU A 104 -1.41 10.48 5.09
N PRO A 105 -0.28 11.21 4.94
CA PRO A 105 0.98 10.78 5.52
C PRO A 105 0.83 10.62 7.03
N GLU A 106 1.17 9.46 7.55
CA GLU A 106 1.21 9.18 8.99
C GLU A 106 2.57 9.54 9.59
N GLY A 107 3.61 9.47 8.75
CA GLY A 107 5.00 9.66 9.15
C GLY A 107 5.30 11.10 9.55
N LYS A 108 6.00 11.25 10.68
CA LYS A 108 6.52 12.54 11.13
C LYS A 108 8.00 12.68 10.74
N PRO A 109 8.43 13.83 10.21
CA PRO A 109 9.86 14.12 10.12
C PRO A 109 10.46 14.17 11.52
N ILE A 110 11.68 13.66 11.66
CA ILE A 110 12.39 13.66 12.94
C ILE A 110 13.28 14.89 12.98
N PHE A 111 12.92 15.89 13.78
CA PHE A 111 13.78 17.05 13.99
C PHE A 111 15.06 16.64 14.72
N THR A 112 16.22 17.02 14.17
CA THR A 112 17.52 16.58 14.69
C THR A 112 18.33 17.71 15.28
N ALA A 113 18.28 18.92 14.70
CA ALA A 113 19.03 20.05 15.21
C ALA A 113 18.47 21.38 14.71
N ALA A 114 18.66 22.43 15.51
CA ALA A 114 18.63 23.81 15.05
C ALA A 114 19.83 24.55 15.61
N HIS A 115 20.39 25.44 14.80
CA HIS A 115 21.41 26.37 15.23
C HIS A 115 21.24 27.71 14.54
N ASN A 116 21.77 28.76 15.17
CA ASN A 116 21.83 30.08 14.56
C ASN A 116 22.81 30.03 13.39
N ALA A 117 22.33 30.39 12.20
CA ALA A 117 23.21 30.61 11.05
C ALA A 117 23.66 32.08 10.96
N SER A 118 22.83 33.00 11.44
CA SER A 118 23.16 34.42 11.59
C SER A 118 22.30 35.06 12.69
N SER A 119 22.41 36.39 12.86
CA SER A 119 21.52 37.15 13.74
C SER A 119 20.05 37.13 13.29
N THR A 120 19.75 36.77 12.04
CA THR A 120 18.39 36.80 11.47
C THR A 120 17.97 35.49 10.80
N SER A 121 18.81 34.44 10.85
CA SER A 121 18.51 33.16 10.19
C SER A 121 18.80 31.96 11.08
N LEU A 122 17.87 31.01 11.09
CA LEU A 122 18.02 29.70 11.71
C LEU A 122 18.30 28.65 10.65
N GLN A 123 19.26 27.75 10.93
CA GLN A 123 19.45 26.53 10.16
C GLN A 123 18.79 25.38 10.92
N LEU A 124 17.94 24.63 10.22
CA LEU A 124 17.15 23.54 10.75
C LEU A 124 17.54 22.23 10.06
N HIS A 125 17.65 21.14 10.82
CA HIS A 125 17.94 19.80 10.33
C HIS A 125 16.88 18.82 10.80
N TRP A 126 16.45 17.94 9.89
CA TRP A 126 15.52 16.85 10.19
C TRP A 126 15.77 15.66 9.27
N LYS A 127 15.29 14.48 9.68
CA LYS A 127 15.24 13.28 8.84
C LYS A 127 13.84 13.14 8.22
N PRO A 128 13.72 12.67 6.96
CA PRO A 128 12.42 12.40 6.36
C PRO A 128 11.66 11.30 7.12
N PRO A 129 10.31 11.29 7.06
CA PRO A 129 9.54 10.14 7.50
C PRO A 129 9.87 8.91 6.64
N SER A 130 9.56 7.70 7.14
CA SER A 130 9.71 6.47 6.36
C SER A 130 8.85 6.52 5.10
N ARG A 131 9.33 5.98 3.97
CA ARG A 131 8.56 5.92 2.72
C ARG A 131 7.21 5.22 2.89
N SER A 132 7.18 4.14 3.66
CA SER A 132 5.95 3.40 3.99
C SER A 132 4.90 4.23 4.71
N THR A 133 5.30 5.34 5.35
CA THR A 133 4.42 6.22 6.13
C THR A 133 3.99 7.49 5.38
N ILE A 134 4.44 7.67 4.12
CA ILE A 134 4.04 8.80 3.27
C ILE A 134 2.64 8.56 2.69
N HIS A 135 2.28 7.30 2.42
CA HIS A 135 0.96 6.88 1.95
C HIS A 135 0.48 7.58 0.65
N GLY A 136 1.42 8.06 -0.16
CA GLY A 136 1.13 8.90 -1.32
C GLY A 136 2.39 9.46 -1.96
N GLU A 137 2.20 10.46 -2.81
CA GLU A 137 3.31 11.25 -3.34
C GLU A 137 3.89 12.16 -2.25
N PHE A 138 5.21 12.19 -2.15
CA PHE A 138 5.88 13.11 -1.25
C PHE A 138 5.84 14.53 -1.81
N LEU A 139 5.10 15.43 -1.18
CA LEU A 139 4.93 16.81 -1.67
C LEU A 139 5.84 17.83 -0.98
N GLY A 140 6.39 17.49 0.20
CA GLY A 140 7.28 18.37 0.95
C GLY A 140 6.96 18.48 2.44
N TYR A 141 7.54 19.50 3.09
CA TYR A 141 7.39 19.80 4.50
C TYR A 141 6.72 21.16 4.72
N LYS A 142 5.93 21.25 5.79
CA LYS A 142 5.42 22.52 6.32
C LYS A 142 6.13 22.84 7.64
N ILE A 143 6.95 23.88 7.63
CA ILE A 143 7.68 24.36 8.81
C ILE A 143 6.93 25.55 9.40
N THR A 144 6.77 25.55 10.72
CA THR A 144 6.05 26.58 11.47
C THR A 144 6.96 27.09 12.59
N LEU A 145 7.32 28.37 12.55
CA LEU A 145 8.17 29.02 13.55
C LEU A 145 7.33 29.95 14.42
N LYS A 146 7.48 29.86 15.75
CA LYS A 146 6.82 30.73 16.72
C LYS A 146 7.87 31.34 17.67
N PRO A 147 8.00 32.68 17.76
CA PRO A 147 8.88 33.33 18.73
C PRO A 147 8.50 32.96 20.17
N ARG A 148 9.49 32.70 21.02
CA ARG A 148 9.29 32.24 22.41
C ARG A 148 8.61 33.28 23.30
N ASP A 149 8.92 34.56 23.10
CA ASP A 149 8.60 35.64 24.04
C ASP A 149 7.37 36.46 23.66
N VAL A 150 6.47 35.90 22.83
CA VAL A 150 5.18 36.54 22.50
C VAL A 150 4.07 35.70 23.12
N PRO A 151 3.58 36.07 24.34
CA PRO A 151 2.64 35.27 25.12
C PRO A 151 1.33 34.98 24.38
N ASP A 152 1.01 35.83 23.41
CA ASP A 152 -0.16 35.75 22.55
C ASP A 152 0.26 36.02 21.10
N ALA A 153 1.16 35.17 20.57
CA ALA A 153 1.58 35.30 19.17
C ALA A 153 0.34 35.14 18.28
N ARG A 154 -0.16 36.26 17.74
CA ARG A 154 -1.22 36.26 16.73
C ARG A 154 -0.80 35.32 15.60
N GLN A 155 -1.78 34.65 14.99
CA GLN A 155 -1.58 33.76 13.85
C GLN A 155 -0.68 34.39 12.76
N ASP A 156 -0.73 35.72 12.66
CA ASP A 156 -0.03 36.61 11.74
C ASP A 156 1.50 36.66 11.95
N GLN A 157 2.01 36.28 13.13
CA GLN A 157 3.45 36.23 13.44
C GLN A 157 4.05 34.82 13.26
N ILE A 158 3.23 33.85 12.86
CA ILE A 158 3.67 32.49 12.57
C ILE A 158 4.25 32.45 11.16
N VAL A 159 5.57 32.30 11.05
CA VAL A 159 6.22 32.09 9.75
C VAL A 159 5.96 30.66 9.31
N ARG A 160 5.29 30.50 8.17
CA ARG A 160 5.02 29.22 7.52
C ARG A 160 5.87 29.10 6.26
N VAL A 161 6.72 28.09 6.21
CA VAL A 161 7.54 27.79 5.03
C VAL A 161 7.15 26.42 4.50
N THR A 162 6.82 26.35 3.22
CA THR A 162 6.62 25.08 2.52
C THR A 162 7.89 24.75 1.75
N ILE A 163 8.56 23.68 2.14
CA ILE A 163 9.72 23.16 1.43
C ILE A 163 9.25 21.98 0.59
N LYS A 164 9.16 22.17 -0.72
CA LYS A 164 8.99 21.06 -1.66
C LYS A 164 10.27 20.24 -1.69
N ASP A 165 10.16 18.96 -2.03
CA ASP A 165 11.32 18.08 -2.14
C ASP A 165 12.45 18.75 -2.97
N PRO A 166 13.61 19.06 -2.36
CA PRO A 166 14.70 19.73 -3.06
C PRO A 166 15.42 18.82 -4.04
N THR A 167 15.19 17.50 -4.00
CA THR A 167 15.92 16.54 -4.85
C THR A 167 15.43 16.55 -6.30
N GLY A 168 14.22 17.06 -6.59
CA GLY A 168 13.65 17.07 -7.94
C GLY A 168 13.55 15.69 -8.60
N LEU A 169 13.81 14.62 -7.84
CA LEU A 169 13.74 13.27 -8.35
C LEU A 169 12.26 12.94 -8.54
N PRO A 170 11.84 12.51 -9.75
CA PRO A 170 10.50 12.01 -9.93
C PRO A 170 10.26 10.88 -8.91
N PRO A 171 9.01 10.70 -8.43
CA PRO A 171 8.69 9.50 -7.67
C PRO A 171 9.24 8.30 -8.46
N PRO A 172 9.87 7.31 -7.79
CA PRO A 172 10.27 6.10 -8.50
C PRO A 172 9.04 5.62 -9.26
N ARG A 173 9.18 5.46 -10.59
CA ARG A 173 8.10 4.87 -11.37
C ARG A 173 7.74 3.56 -10.67
N PRO A 174 6.45 3.20 -10.59
CA PRO A 174 6.15 1.80 -10.43
C PRO A 174 6.93 1.09 -11.55
N PHE A 175 7.95 0.34 -11.14
CA PHE A 175 8.70 -0.53 -12.02
C PHE A 175 7.78 -1.63 -12.43
#